data_AF-A0A061NC86-F1
#
_entry.id   AF-A0A061NC86-F1
#
_cell.length_a   1.000
_cell.length_b   1.000
_cell.length_c   1.000
_cell.angle_alpha   90.00
_cell.angle_beta   90.00
_cell.angle_gamma   90.00
#
_symmetry.space_group_name_H-M   'P 1'
#
loop_
_entity.id
_entity.type
_entity.pdbx_description
1 polymer ?
#
loop_
_entity_poly.entity_id
_entity_poly.type
_entity_poly.pdbx_seq_one_letter_code
_entity_poly.pdbx_strand_id
1 'polypeptide(L)'
;MYLLTSSDQLENDLNTGAEVVRMAEASGVNKVTLFTLYGEGTIEDAIKTSSMNWTFVQAVGFMSNILDDWSEIIKGGKTVETFYGDKKTSMIHEKDISEVMVETLINEKHNGQFYTLTGPELISQSDCLKLIGEQIGKQIPVKEMTEKEARDHWRQKGFDEESIEFFCSDER
;
A
#
# COMPACT_ATOMS: atom_id res chain seq x y z
N MET A 1 7.90 -18.07 -7.67
CA MET A 1 6.61 -17.50 -8.14
C MET A 1 6.46 -16.11 -7.53
N TYR A 2 5.98 -15.12 -8.30
CA TYR A 2 5.51 -13.84 -7.73
C TYR A 2 4.00 -13.91 -7.58
N LEU A 3 3.51 -13.60 -6.39
CA LEU A 3 2.09 -13.47 -6.13
C LEU A 3 1.84 -12.06 -5.58
N LEU A 4 1.05 -11.29 -6.31
CA LEU A 4 0.50 -10.02 -5.84
C LEU A 4 -0.94 -10.31 -5.47
N THR A 5 -1.25 -10.32 -4.19
CA THR A 5 -2.64 -10.37 -3.72
C THR A 5 -2.96 -9.04 -3.07
N SER A 6 -4.02 -8.39 -3.54
CA SER A 6 -4.65 -7.31 -2.81
C SER A 6 -5.79 -7.97 -2.00
N SER A 7 -5.74 -7.87 -0.67
CA SER A 7 -6.76 -8.41 0.24
C SER A 7 -7.79 -7.33 0.63
N ASP A 8 -7.93 -6.32 -0.20
CA ASP A 8 -8.63 -5.06 0.02
C ASP A 8 -10.16 -5.19 -0.04
N GLN A 9 -10.70 -6.40 -0.12
CA GLN A 9 -12.13 -6.65 0.06
C GLN A 9 -12.37 -7.83 0.99
N LEU A 10 -12.59 -7.53 2.27
CA LEU A 10 -13.05 -8.48 3.30
C LEU A 10 -14.33 -9.23 2.89
N GLU A 11 -15.12 -8.67 1.97
CA GLU A 11 -16.39 -9.24 1.49
C GLU A 11 -16.31 -10.03 0.16
N ASN A 12 -15.14 -10.15 -0.48
CA ASN A 12 -15.02 -10.99 -1.67
C ASN A 12 -14.76 -12.46 -1.30
N ASP A 13 -15.68 -13.35 -1.71
CA ASP A 13 -15.62 -14.81 -1.59
C ASP A 13 -14.43 -15.49 -2.32
N LEU A 14 -13.50 -14.72 -2.89
CA LEU A 14 -12.28 -15.26 -3.49
C LEU A 14 -11.27 -15.65 -2.40
N ASN A 15 -11.65 -16.61 -1.54
CA ASN A 15 -10.79 -17.37 -0.63
C ASN A 15 -9.81 -18.31 -1.38
N THR A 16 -9.37 -17.87 -2.56
CA THR A 16 -8.50 -18.63 -3.46
C THR A 16 -7.06 -18.66 -2.99
N GLY A 17 -6.65 -17.85 -2.01
CA GLY A 17 -5.28 -17.79 -1.51
C GLY A 17 -4.73 -19.17 -1.14
N ALA A 18 -5.45 -19.92 -0.30
CA ALA A 18 -5.06 -21.28 0.07
C ALA A 18 -5.08 -22.25 -1.12
N GLU A 19 -6.00 -22.09 -2.07
CA GLU A 19 -6.06 -22.91 -3.28
C GLU A 19 -4.88 -22.64 -4.22
N VAL A 20 -4.54 -21.37 -4.45
CA VAL A 20 -3.39 -20.92 -5.23
C VAL A 20 -2.10 -21.47 -4.64
N VAL A 21 -1.95 -21.41 -3.31
CA VAL A 21 -0.78 -21.96 -2.61
C VAL A 21 -0.70 -23.48 -2.81
N ARG A 22 -1.80 -24.21 -2.62
CA ARG A 22 -1.84 -25.67 -2.88
C ARG A 22 -1.51 -26.02 -4.32
N MET A 23 -2.04 -25.26 -5.29
CA MET A 23 -1.75 -25.47 -6.71
C MET A 23 -0.28 -25.20 -7.05
N ALA A 24 0.31 -24.15 -6.47
CA ALA A 24 1.72 -23.82 -6.65
C ALA A 24 2.62 -24.92 -6.09
N GLU A 25 2.34 -25.41 -4.88
CA GLU A 25 3.06 -26.51 -4.26
C GLU A 25 2.93 -27.81 -5.08
N ALA A 26 1.71 -28.16 -5.51
CA ALA A 26 1.45 -29.32 -6.37
C ALA A 26 2.16 -29.23 -7.73
N SER A 27 2.44 -28.00 -8.21
CA SER A 27 3.19 -27.74 -9.43
C SER A 27 4.72 -27.71 -9.22
N GLY A 28 5.20 -27.97 -7.99
CA GLY A 28 6.62 -28.00 -7.66
C GLY A 28 7.26 -26.62 -7.52
N VAL A 29 6.48 -25.56 -7.28
CA VAL A 29 7.04 -24.27 -6.89
C VAL A 29 7.78 -24.45 -5.57
N ASN A 30 9.04 -23.99 -5.51
CA ASN A 30 9.90 -24.14 -4.33
C ASN A 30 10.03 -22.85 -3.51
N LYS A 31 9.59 -21.72 -4.07
CA LYS A 31 9.74 -20.39 -3.47
C LYS A 31 8.66 -19.39 -3.90
N VAL A 32 8.20 -18.61 -2.93
CA VAL A 32 7.21 -17.54 -3.09
C VAL A 32 7.70 -16.25 -2.44
N THR A 33 7.57 -15.13 -3.14
CA THR A 33 7.62 -13.80 -2.54
C THR A 33 6.22 -13.19 -2.60
N LEU A 34 5.69 -12.78 -1.45
CA LEU A 34 4.38 -12.15 -1.33
C LEU A 34 4.54 -10.68 -0.94
N PHE A 35 3.87 -9.79 -1.69
CA PHE A 35 3.62 -8.44 -1.22
C PHE A 35 2.31 -8.44 -0.41
N THR A 36 2.33 -7.98 0.84
CA THR A 36 1.20 -8.02 1.78
C THR A 36 0.93 -6.65 2.38
N LEU A 37 -0.34 -6.37 2.68
CA LEU A 37 -0.80 -5.12 3.28
C LEU A 37 -0.80 -5.19 4.82
N TYR A 38 -1.15 -6.35 5.39
CA TYR A 38 -1.38 -6.52 6.82
C TYR A 38 -0.40 -7.50 7.49
N GLY A 39 0.31 -8.31 6.69
CA GLY A 39 1.28 -9.29 7.18
C GLY A 39 0.70 -10.55 7.83
N GLU A 40 -0.62 -10.59 8.00
CA GLU A 40 -1.39 -11.69 8.54
C GLU A 40 -2.68 -11.86 7.73
N GLY A 41 -3.09 -13.11 7.52
CA GLY A 41 -4.21 -13.43 6.66
C GLY A 41 -4.18 -14.89 6.21
N THR A 42 -5.28 -15.32 5.57
CA THR A 42 -5.46 -16.71 5.16
C THR A 42 -4.42 -17.17 4.14
N ILE A 43 -3.90 -16.24 3.32
CA ILE A 43 -2.86 -16.56 2.34
C ILE A 43 -1.47 -16.59 2.96
N GLU A 44 -1.15 -15.68 3.88
CA GLU A 44 0.08 -15.68 4.66
C GLU A 44 0.23 -16.99 5.43
N ASP A 45 -0.86 -17.44 6.08
CA ASP A 45 -0.90 -18.70 6.81
C ASP A 45 -0.75 -19.91 5.89
N ALA A 46 -1.42 -19.91 4.73
CA ALA A 46 -1.27 -20.97 3.73
C ALA A 46 0.18 -21.06 3.22
N ILE A 47 0.82 -19.93 2.92
CA ILE A 47 2.22 -19.92 2.46
C ILE A 47 3.15 -20.42 3.57
N LYS A 48 3.00 -19.93 4.80
CA LYS A 48 3.81 -20.33 5.96
C LYS A 48 3.72 -21.82 6.28
N THR A 49 2.56 -22.45 6.01
CA THR A 49 2.32 -23.88 6.25
C THR A 49 2.66 -24.79 5.07
N SER A 50 2.92 -24.22 3.88
CA SER A 50 3.39 -24.97 2.71
C SER A 50 4.85 -25.43 2.87
N SER A 51 5.29 -26.35 2.02
CA SER A 51 6.70 -26.76 1.92
C SER A 51 7.60 -25.76 1.17
N MET A 52 7.03 -24.66 0.65
CA MET A 52 7.77 -23.66 -0.13
C MET A 52 8.57 -22.72 0.78
N ASN A 53 9.74 -22.30 0.31
CA ASN A 53 10.42 -21.15 0.89
C ASN A 53 9.58 -19.89 0.66
N TRP A 54 9.58 -18.97 1.63
CA TRP A 54 8.78 -17.76 1.53
C TRP A 54 9.54 -16.50 1.94
N THR A 55 9.15 -15.36 1.38
CA THR A 55 9.51 -14.03 1.88
C THR A 55 8.30 -13.12 1.76
N PHE A 56 7.98 -12.40 2.83
CA PHE A 56 6.90 -11.41 2.84
C PHE A 56 7.48 -10.01 2.82
N VAL A 57 6.89 -9.15 2.00
CA VAL A 57 7.26 -7.75 1.85
C VAL A 57 6.02 -6.90 2.02
N GLN A 58 6.12 -5.87 2.85
CA GLN A 58 5.10 -4.87 3.11
C GLN A 58 5.71 -3.49 2.85
N ALA A 59 4.91 -2.50 2.49
CA ALA A 59 5.34 -1.10 2.45
C ALA A 59 4.38 -0.21 3.26
N VAL A 60 4.93 0.83 3.90
CA VAL A 60 4.16 1.76 4.75
C VAL A 60 3.25 2.68 3.93
N GLY A 61 3.68 3.11 2.74
CA GLY A 61 2.88 3.96 1.85
C GLY A 61 3.59 4.18 0.53
N PHE A 62 2.83 4.37 -0.54
CA PHE A 62 3.33 4.45 -1.92
C PHE A 62 3.39 5.90 -2.34
N MET A 63 4.50 6.33 -2.96
CA MET A 63 4.61 7.70 -3.47
C MET A 63 3.64 7.97 -4.62
N SER A 64 3.28 6.97 -5.42
CA SER A 64 2.34 7.09 -6.54
C SER A 64 0.93 7.44 -6.11
N ASN A 65 0.53 7.14 -4.86
CA ASN A 65 -0.80 7.47 -4.35
C ASN A 65 -1.08 8.98 -4.44
N ILE A 66 -0.04 9.81 -4.29
CA ILE A 66 -0.13 11.27 -4.45
C ILE A 66 -0.58 11.65 -5.88
N LEU A 67 -0.11 10.92 -6.89
CA LEU A 67 -0.46 11.18 -8.28
C LEU A 67 -1.90 10.74 -8.57
N ASP A 68 -2.30 9.58 -8.07
CA ASP A 68 -3.65 9.06 -8.29
C ASP A 68 -4.70 9.93 -7.59
N ASP A 69 -4.41 10.40 -6.37
CA ASP A 69 -5.35 11.21 -5.61
C ASP A 69 -5.48 12.65 -6.13
N TRP A 70 -4.38 13.28 -6.58
CA TRP A 70 -4.36 14.73 -6.78
C TRP A 70 -3.87 15.20 -8.15
N SER A 71 -3.40 14.34 -9.05
CA SER A 71 -2.83 14.80 -10.32
C SER A 71 -3.79 15.67 -11.14
N GLU A 72 -5.07 15.30 -11.23
CA GLU A 72 -6.08 16.08 -11.97
C GLU A 72 -6.45 17.40 -11.25
N ILE A 73 -6.45 17.41 -9.92
CA ILE A 73 -6.67 18.62 -9.11
C ILE A 73 -5.53 19.62 -9.33
N ILE A 74 -4.29 19.13 -9.28
CA ILE A 74 -3.06 19.91 -9.48
C ILE A 74 -3.01 20.45 -10.92
N LYS A 75 -3.29 19.61 -11.93
CA LYS A 75 -3.36 20.05 -13.34
C LYS A 75 -4.43 21.13 -13.55
N GLY A 76 -5.57 20.99 -12.88
CA GLY A 76 -6.66 21.96 -12.90
C GLY A 76 -6.41 23.25 -12.12
N GLY A 77 -5.30 23.36 -11.39
CA GLY A 77 -4.99 24.52 -10.54
C GLY A 77 -5.97 24.70 -9.38
N LYS A 78 -6.58 23.61 -8.91
CA LYS A 78 -7.56 23.63 -7.82
C LYS A 78 -6.87 23.38 -6.48
N THR A 79 -7.58 23.71 -5.40
CA THR A 79 -7.16 23.37 -4.03
C THR A 79 -7.19 21.86 -3.84
N VAL A 80 -6.08 21.32 -3.34
CA VAL A 80 -5.99 19.93 -2.88
C VAL A 80 -6.55 19.87 -1.46
N GLU A 81 -7.51 18.97 -1.24
CA GLU A 81 -8.06 18.71 0.08
C GLU A 81 -7.39 17.48 0.68
N THR A 82 -6.83 17.62 1.87
CA THR A 82 -6.11 16.56 2.61
C THR A 82 -6.87 16.21 3.88
N PHE A 83 -6.71 14.99 4.37
CA PHE A 83 -7.11 14.60 5.71
C PHE A 83 -5.91 13.96 6.40
N TYR A 84 -5.55 14.47 7.57
CA TYR A 84 -4.24 14.28 8.18
C TYR A 84 -3.08 14.79 7.32
N GLY A 85 -3.24 15.97 6.68
CA GLY A 85 -2.25 16.52 5.75
C GLY A 85 -0.85 16.68 6.34
N ASP A 86 -0.76 16.98 7.63
CA ASP A 86 0.49 17.19 8.36
C ASP A 86 1.04 15.93 9.05
N LYS A 87 0.29 14.81 9.02
CA LYS A 87 0.75 13.53 9.56
C LYS A 87 1.89 13.01 8.68
N LYS A 88 3.01 12.68 9.32
CA LYS A 88 4.21 12.21 8.62
C LYS A 88 4.16 10.72 8.41
N THR A 89 4.57 10.28 7.23
CA THR A 89 4.78 8.89 6.87
C THR A 89 6.09 8.75 6.11
N SER A 90 6.65 7.55 6.08
CA SER A 90 7.85 7.21 5.32
C SER A 90 7.47 6.50 4.02
N MET A 91 6.76 7.22 3.15
CA MET A 91 6.37 6.71 1.83
C MET A 91 7.59 6.28 1.02
N ILE A 92 7.44 5.18 0.29
CA ILE A 92 8.50 4.58 -0.54
C ILE A 92 8.07 4.61 -2.00
N HIS A 93 9.04 4.72 -2.90
CA HIS A 93 8.81 4.66 -4.33
C HIS A 93 8.58 3.19 -4.77
N GLU A 94 7.66 2.95 -5.70
CA GLU A 94 7.23 1.60 -6.12
C GLU A 94 8.38 0.82 -6.76
N LYS A 95 9.27 1.54 -7.43
CA LYS A 95 10.52 0.99 -7.95
C LYS A 95 11.38 0.35 -6.86
N ASP A 96 11.56 1.00 -5.71
CA ASP A 96 12.38 0.47 -4.62
C ASP A 96 11.73 -0.77 -4.00
N ILE A 97 10.39 -0.77 -3.88
CA ILE A 97 9.63 -1.98 -3.51
C ILE A 97 9.91 -3.11 -4.50
N SER A 98 9.83 -2.82 -5.80
CA SER A 98 10.03 -3.84 -6.85
C SER A 98 11.44 -4.42 -6.84
N GLU A 99 12.46 -3.60 -6.56
CA GLU A 99 13.85 -4.05 -6.46
C GLU A 99 14.03 -5.02 -5.28
N VAL A 100 13.41 -4.74 -4.12
CA VAL A 100 13.41 -5.66 -2.97
C VAL A 100 12.62 -6.93 -3.27
N MET A 101 11.45 -6.85 -3.90
CA MET A 101 10.66 -8.01 -4.31
C MET A 101 11.47 -8.93 -5.25
N VAL A 102 12.25 -8.35 -6.16
CA VAL A 102 13.12 -9.10 -7.07
C VAL A 102 14.28 -9.77 -6.33
N GLU A 103 15.00 -9.03 -5.49
CA GLU A 103 16.12 -9.58 -4.69
C GLU A 103 15.63 -10.71 -3.78
N THR A 104 14.50 -10.53 -3.10
CA THR A 104 13.93 -11.54 -2.20
C THR A 104 13.47 -12.78 -2.94
N LEU A 105 12.97 -12.68 -4.18
CA LEU A 105 12.62 -13.87 -4.96
C LEU A 105 13.87 -14.65 -5.38
N ILE A 106 14.90 -13.96 -5.88
CA ILE A 106 16.06 -14.62 -6.50
C ILE A 106 17.01 -15.19 -5.45
N ASN A 107 17.19 -14.48 -4.33
CA ASN A 107 18.24 -14.82 -3.36
C ASN A 107 17.71 -15.59 -2.14
N GLU A 108 18.25 -16.78 -1.89
CA GLU A 108 17.80 -17.67 -0.80
C GLU A 108 18.07 -17.12 0.60
N LYS A 109 18.98 -16.15 0.76
CA LYS A 109 19.27 -15.52 2.07
C LYS A 109 18.04 -14.86 2.71
N HIS A 110 16.98 -14.61 1.94
CA HIS A 110 15.74 -13.98 2.37
C HIS A 110 14.62 -14.96 2.72
N ASN A 111 14.86 -16.27 2.63
CA ASN A 111 13.85 -17.27 2.96
C ASN A 111 13.47 -17.16 4.46
N GLY A 112 12.17 -17.24 4.75
CA GLY A 112 11.59 -17.12 6.09
C GLY A 112 11.57 -15.69 6.65
N GLN A 113 11.78 -14.67 5.82
CA GLN A 113 11.87 -13.27 6.26
C GLN A 113 10.59 -12.48 5.99
N PHE A 114 10.36 -11.49 6.85
CA PHE A 114 9.33 -10.48 6.71
C PHE A 114 10.00 -9.09 6.69
N TYR A 115 9.74 -8.29 5.65
CA TYR A 115 10.29 -6.95 5.52
C TYR A 115 9.19 -5.91 5.44
N THR A 116 9.21 -4.93 6.34
CA THR A 116 8.45 -3.68 6.20
C THR A 116 9.36 -2.62 5.58
N LEU A 117 9.00 -2.15 4.40
CA LEU A 117 9.77 -1.18 3.63
C LEU A 117 9.26 0.24 3.85
N THR A 118 10.22 1.16 3.97
CA THR A 118 9.99 2.59 4.17
C THR A 118 10.83 3.38 3.18
N GLY A 119 10.38 4.59 2.86
CA GLY A 119 11.26 5.59 2.28
C GLY A 119 12.31 6.07 3.29
N PRO A 120 13.33 6.79 2.82
CA PRO A 120 14.41 7.28 3.67
C PRO A 120 13.98 8.44 4.59
N GLU A 121 12.84 9.09 4.31
CA GLU A 121 12.44 10.34 4.97
C GLU A 121 11.01 10.25 5.51
N LEU A 122 10.77 10.88 6.66
CA LEU A 122 9.43 11.13 7.19
C LEU A 122 8.91 12.44 6.60
N ILE A 123 7.89 12.35 5.75
CA ILE A 123 7.32 13.49 5.03
C ILE A 123 5.80 13.51 5.20
N SER A 124 5.23 14.71 5.29
CA SER A 124 3.78 14.91 5.32
C SER A 124 3.21 15.05 3.91
N GLN A 125 1.90 14.87 3.75
CA GLN A 125 1.22 15.14 2.48
C GLN A 125 1.36 16.61 2.07
N SER A 126 1.21 17.52 3.03
CA SER A 126 1.41 18.97 2.86
C SER A 126 2.81 19.28 2.32
N ASP A 127 3.85 18.66 2.90
CA ASP A 127 5.24 18.86 2.47
C ASP A 127 5.48 18.27 1.07
N CYS A 128 4.92 17.10 0.76
CA CYS A 128 5.02 16.51 -0.58
C CYS A 128 4.41 17.44 -1.64
N LEU A 129 3.20 17.95 -1.40
CA LEU A 129 2.52 18.89 -2.29
C LEU A 129 3.32 20.17 -2.47
N LYS A 130 3.97 20.67 -1.42
CA LYS A 130 4.88 21.81 -1.50
C LYS A 130 6.07 21.52 -2.42
N LEU A 131 6.76 20.39 -2.23
CA LEU A 131 7.90 19.99 -3.07
C LEU A 131 7.50 19.80 -4.53
N ILE A 132 6.34 19.19 -4.79
CA ILE A 132 5.79 19.06 -6.14
C ILE A 132 5.55 20.44 -6.75
N GLY A 133 4.93 21.35 -5.99
CA GLY A 133 4.67 22.72 -6.42
C GLY A 133 5.95 23.48 -6.79
N GLU A 134 6.99 23.37 -5.96
CA GLU A 134 8.32 23.93 -6.22
C GLU A 134 8.91 23.37 -7.53
N GLN A 135 8.81 22.05 -7.74
CA GLN A 135 9.37 21.38 -8.92
C GLN A 135 8.63 21.73 -10.22
N ILE A 136 7.31 21.93 -10.18
CA ILE A 136 6.50 22.29 -11.35
C ILE A 136 6.35 23.81 -11.54
N GLY A 137 6.93 24.62 -10.64
CA GLY A 137 6.84 26.08 -10.67
C GLY A 137 5.43 26.62 -10.43
N LYS A 138 4.61 25.93 -9.63
CA LYS A 138 3.23 26.34 -9.31
C LYS A 138 2.97 26.21 -7.81
N GLN A 139 2.29 27.18 -7.23
CA GLN A 139 1.75 27.00 -5.89
C GLN A 139 0.57 26.02 -5.93
N ILE A 140 0.60 25.00 -5.09
CA ILE A 140 -0.53 24.08 -4.89
C ILE A 140 -1.23 24.47 -3.60
N PRO A 141 -2.43 25.08 -3.65
CA PRO A 141 -3.17 25.41 -2.44
C PRO A 141 -3.66 24.11 -1.78
N VAL A 142 -3.45 24.00 -0.47
CA VAL A 142 -3.87 22.83 0.33
C VAL A 142 -4.87 23.28 1.38
N LYS A 143 -5.93 22.51 1.58
CA LYS A 143 -6.94 22.70 2.64
C LYS A 143 -7.10 21.39 3.41
N GLU A 144 -6.97 21.45 4.73
CA GLU A 144 -7.31 20.33 5.59
C GLU A 144 -8.83 20.14 5.68
N MET A 145 -9.29 18.92 5.47
CA MET A 145 -10.68 18.50 5.66
C MET A 145 -10.97 18.25 7.14
N THR A 146 -12.17 18.59 7.56
CA THR A 146 -12.74 18.03 8.79
C THR A 146 -12.99 16.53 8.61
N GLU A 147 -13.01 15.76 9.71
CA GLU A 147 -13.36 14.33 9.65
C GLU A 147 -14.70 14.09 8.98
N LYS A 148 -15.69 14.97 9.21
CA LYS A 148 -16.98 14.90 8.53
C LYS A 148 -16.86 15.04 7.01
N GLU A 149 -16.12 16.04 6.53
CA GLU A 149 -15.86 16.23 5.10
C GLU A 149 -15.15 15.01 4.50
N ALA A 150 -14.15 14.45 5.19
CA ALA A 150 -13.42 13.26 4.75
C ALA A 150 -14.33 12.03 4.65
N ARG A 151 -15.16 11.77 5.68
CA ARG A 151 -16.15 10.68 5.67
C ARG A 151 -17.14 10.83 4.51
N ASP A 152 -17.69 12.02 4.32
CA ASP A 152 -18.63 12.29 3.22
C ASP A 152 -17.97 12.11 1.84
N HIS A 153 -16.71 12.51 1.69
CA HIS A 153 -15.92 12.31 0.48
C HIS A 153 -15.69 10.83 0.17
N TRP A 154 -15.28 10.01 1.15
CA TRP A 154 -15.09 8.58 0.92
C TRP A 154 -16.39 7.83 0.66
N ARG A 155 -17.51 8.20 1.30
CA ARG A 155 -18.83 7.66 0.93
C ARG A 155 -19.18 7.93 -0.53
N GLN A 156 -18.92 9.14 -1.01
CA GLN A 156 -19.17 9.49 -2.42
C GLN A 156 -18.29 8.71 -3.39
N LYS A 157 -17.07 8.33 -2.97
CA LYS A 157 -16.18 7.44 -3.72
C LYS A 157 -16.57 5.96 -3.64
N GLY A 158 -17.58 5.59 -2.84
CA GLY A 158 -18.11 4.24 -2.75
C GLY A 158 -17.39 3.32 -1.75
N PHE A 159 -16.61 3.88 -0.83
CA PHE A 159 -16.04 3.10 0.28
C PHE A 159 -17.14 2.69 1.26
N ASP A 160 -17.04 1.49 1.82
CA ASP A 160 -17.91 1.01 2.89
C ASP A 160 -17.59 1.70 4.24
N GLU A 161 -18.51 1.59 5.20
CA GLU A 161 -18.35 2.28 6.51
C GLU A 161 -17.21 1.70 7.36
N GLU A 162 -16.85 0.43 7.20
CA GLU A 162 -15.74 -0.19 7.93
C GLU A 162 -14.40 0.40 7.48
N SER A 163 -14.19 0.48 6.17
CA SER A 163 -13.05 1.15 5.53
C SER A 163 -12.96 2.61 5.95
N ILE A 164 -14.09 3.33 5.95
CA ILE A 164 -14.12 4.75 6.35
C ILE A 164 -13.76 4.91 7.84
N GLU A 165 -14.28 4.05 8.71
CA GLU A 165 -13.94 4.09 10.13
C GLU A 165 -12.44 3.81 10.34
N PHE A 166 -11.90 2.82 9.63
CA PHE A 166 -10.47 2.55 9.61
C PHE A 166 -9.64 3.74 9.11
N PHE A 167 -10.12 4.49 8.12
CA PHE A 167 -9.44 5.71 7.67
C PHE A 167 -9.53 6.85 8.70
N CYS A 168 -10.62 6.94 9.46
CA CYS A 168 -10.78 8.00 10.47
C CYS A 168 -10.14 7.66 11.82
N SER A 169 -9.71 6.43 12.06
CA SER A 169 -9.08 6.05 13.32
C SER A 169 -7.67 6.66 13.47
N ASP A 170 -7.34 7.05 14.70
CA ASP A 170 -6.03 7.64 15.05
C ASP A 170 -4.92 6.58 15.17
N GLU A 171 -5.25 5.30 14.96
CA GLU A 171 -4.35 4.15 15.15
C GLU A 171 -3.40 3.88 13.96
N ARG A 172 -3.32 4.80 12.99
CA ARG A 172 -2.42 4.69 11.82
C ARG A 172 -0.99 5.16 12.07
#